data_AF-A0AAV7D6R0-F1
#
_entry.id   AF-A0AAV7D6R0-F1
#
_cell.length_a   1.000
_cell.length_b   1.000
_cell.length_c   1.000
_cell.angle_alpha   90.00
_cell.angle_beta   90.00
_cell.angle_gamma   90.00
#
_symmetry.space_group_name_H-M   'P 1'
#
loop_
_entity.id
_entity.type
_entity.pdbx_description
1 polymer ?
#
loop_
_entity_poly.entity_id
_entity_poly.type
_entity_poly.pdbx_seq_one_letter_code
_entity_poly.pdbx_strand_id
1 'polypeptide(L)'
;MDSEPPVVPSETSRPSLLSPNGDECKNGDSPSTANSHTDVDSAKTENDSLGDGCKGPGVMSKRQMKKLIKQKQWEDQRELRKQKRKEKRQKRKLVRQAQVTQNQEDHLNKRTRREIRPSNMRLVIDCSFDDLMALRDVKKLNKQIRRCYAENRRAIHPVQLYLTSHGGQLKSNMEEYDKGWINWKDIHIKSEHYKDIMKHEDLVYLTSDSPEVLHELDEAKAYIIGGLVDHNHHKGITYKQALELGIAHAQLPLGSFVKMNTRKVLAVNHA
;
A
#
# COMPACT_ATOMS: atom_id res chain seq x y z
N MET A 1 21.33 -51.15 -43.48
CA MET A 1 20.78 -52.22 -42.64
C MET A 1 19.88 -51.55 -41.64
N ASP A 2 18.63 -51.43 -42.07
CA ASP A 2 17.50 -50.88 -41.34
C ASP A 2 17.14 -51.78 -40.15
N SER A 3 16.80 -51.17 -39.02
CA SER A 3 15.95 -51.78 -38.00
C SER A 3 15.32 -50.68 -37.13
N GLU A 4 14.02 -50.55 -37.30
CA GLU A 4 13.08 -49.65 -36.61
C GLU A 4 12.96 -49.90 -35.08
N PRO A 5 12.36 -48.96 -34.33
CA PRO A 5 12.25 -49.00 -32.86
C PRO A 5 10.95 -49.69 -32.38
N PRO A 6 10.88 -50.19 -31.13
CA PRO A 6 9.63 -50.73 -30.60
C PRO A 6 8.78 -49.69 -29.84
N VAL A 7 7.65 -49.36 -30.46
CA VAL A 7 6.25 -49.35 -29.98
C VAL A 7 5.96 -49.14 -28.47
N VAL A 8 5.14 -48.12 -28.21
CA VAL A 8 4.41 -47.77 -26.98
C VAL A 8 3.13 -48.63 -26.84
N PRO A 9 2.69 -49.03 -25.64
CA PRO A 9 1.30 -49.36 -25.39
C PRO A 9 0.57 -48.24 -24.65
N SER A 10 -0.48 -47.73 -25.31
CA SER A 10 -1.63 -47.03 -24.72
C SER A 10 -2.61 -48.02 -24.11
N GLU A 11 -3.25 -47.67 -22.99
CA GLU A 11 -4.57 -48.11 -22.50
C GLU A 11 -4.67 -47.65 -21.02
N THR A 12 -5.78 -47.25 -20.39
CA THR A 12 -7.16 -46.91 -20.72
C THR A 12 -7.80 -46.37 -19.42
N SER A 13 -8.80 -45.49 -19.58
CA SER A 13 -10.02 -45.44 -18.77
C SER A 13 -9.98 -45.14 -17.26
N ARG A 14 -10.55 -43.97 -16.93
CA ARG A 14 -11.18 -43.64 -15.63
C ARG A 14 -12.26 -44.65 -15.24
N PRO A 15 -12.59 -44.70 -13.94
CA PRO A 15 -13.96 -44.38 -13.56
C PRO A 15 -14.04 -43.29 -12.47
N SER A 16 -15.02 -42.41 -12.67
CA SER A 16 -15.69 -41.55 -11.69
C SER A 16 -16.44 -42.35 -10.63
N LEU A 17 -16.84 -41.67 -9.54
CA LEU A 17 -17.89 -41.90 -8.51
C LEU A 17 -17.25 -41.42 -7.18
N LEU A 18 -17.83 -40.66 -6.24
CA LEU A 18 -19.17 -40.16 -5.99
C LEU A 18 -19.03 -38.99 -5.00
N SER A 19 -19.80 -37.93 -5.17
CA SER A 19 -20.13 -36.99 -4.09
C SER A 19 -21.24 -37.59 -3.22
N PRO A 20 -21.40 -37.14 -1.96
CA PRO A 20 -22.72 -36.99 -1.38
C PRO A 20 -23.03 -35.51 -1.08
N ASN A 21 -24.21 -35.11 -1.54
CA ASN A 21 -24.95 -33.91 -1.13
C ASN A 21 -25.54 -34.08 0.28
N GLY A 22 -25.93 -32.94 0.87
CA GLY A 22 -26.92 -32.81 1.94
C GLY A 22 -26.45 -31.73 2.92
N ASP A 23 -26.92 -30.49 2.92
CA ASP A 23 -28.26 -29.88 2.89
C ASP A 23 -28.47 -29.07 4.19
N GLU A 24 -29.20 -27.98 3.99
CA GLU A 24 -29.93 -27.17 4.96
C GLU A 24 -29.25 -26.06 5.80
N CYS A 25 -29.69 -24.85 5.45
CA CYS A 25 -29.75 -23.61 6.19
C CYS A 25 -30.21 -23.75 7.65
N LYS A 26 -29.76 -22.79 8.49
CA LYS A 26 -30.68 -22.02 9.36
C LYS A 26 -30.06 -20.71 9.82
N ASN A 27 -30.88 -19.67 9.65
CA ASN A 27 -30.72 -18.31 10.14
C ASN A 27 -30.91 -18.22 11.66
N GLY A 28 -30.44 -17.10 12.21
CA GLY A 28 -30.96 -16.49 13.44
C GLY A 28 -30.15 -16.84 14.68
N ASP A 29 -30.12 -16.02 15.71
CA ASP A 29 -30.55 -14.63 15.86
C ASP A 29 -29.91 -14.13 17.16
N SER A 30 -29.77 -12.82 17.29
CA SER A 30 -29.23 -12.19 18.51
C SER A 30 -30.28 -12.23 19.62
N PRO A 31 -29.96 -12.56 20.89
CA PRO A 31 -30.88 -12.31 21.98
C PRO A 31 -30.66 -10.89 22.54
N SER A 32 -31.54 -9.98 22.11
CA SER A 32 -32.06 -8.92 22.97
C SER A 32 -33.24 -9.47 23.78
N THR A 33 -33.28 -9.26 25.08
CA THR A 33 -34.43 -9.31 26.01
C THR A 33 -33.85 -9.38 27.43
N ALA A 34 -34.44 -8.86 28.50
CA ALA A 34 -35.59 -8.02 28.70
C ALA A 34 -35.42 -7.43 30.11
N ASN A 35 -35.86 -6.18 30.27
CA ASN A 35 -36.23 -5.64 31.56
C ASN A 35 -37.46 -6.42 32.07
N SER A 36 -37.49 -6.78 33.35
CA SER A 36 -38.73 -7.14 34.06
C SER A 36 -38.86 -6.29 35.32
N HIS A 37 -40.05 -5.72 35.46
CA HIS A 37 -40.59 -5.00 36.61
C HIS A 37 -40.97 -5.96 37.75
N THR A 38 -40.93 -5.45 38.99
CA THR A 38 -41.91 -5.68 40.07
C THR A 38 -41.95 -4.37 40.88
N ASP A 39 -43.04 -3.61 40.79
CA ASP A 39 -44.25 -3.57 41.66
C ASP A 39 -44.06 -2.62 42.86
N VAL A 40 -44.67 -1.43 42.81
CA VAL A 40 -45.99 -1.05 43.37
C VAL A 40 -45.88 -0.65 44.85
N ASP A 41 -46.03 0.65 45.14
CA ASP A 41 -47.17 1.04 45.96
C ASP A 41 -47.56 2.52 45.81
N SER A 42 -48.87 2.74 45.92
CA SER A 42 -49.59 3.96 45.60
C SER A 42 -49.80 4.84 46.83
N ALA A 43 -49.73 6.16 46.66
CA ALA A 43 -50.53 7.09 47.46
C ALA A 43 -50.96 8.27 46.59
N LYS A 44 -52.27 8.33 46.34
CA LYS A 44 -52.98 9.40 45.65
C LYS A 44 -53.07 10.64 46.55
N THR A 45 -53.02 11.82 45.96
CA THR A 45 -53.91 12.93 46.35
C THR A 45 -54.21 13.79 45.12
N GLU A 46 -55.49 14.06 44.91
CA GLU A 46 -56.13 14.64 43.73
C GLU A 46 -56.17 16.18 43.74
N ASN A 47 -56.36 16.74 42.53
CA ASN A 47 -57.02 18.00 42.15
C ASN A 47 -56.43 19.33 42.71
N ASP A 48 -56.43 20.46 42.01
CA ASP A 48 -57.39 20.93 41.03
C ASP A 48 -56.78 22.04 40.13
N SER A 49 -57.61 22.45 39.18
CA SER A 49 -57.41 23.24 37.97
C SER A 49 -57.20 24.75 38.14
N LEU A 50 -56.90 25.41 37.01
CA LEU A 50 -56.99 26.86 36.70
C LEU A 50 -55.84 27.71 37.28
N GLY A 51 -55.24 28.67 36.59
CA GLY A 51 -55.45 29.29 35.29
C GLY A 51 -54.50 30.50 35.20
N ASP A 52 -54.21 30.88 33.96
CA ASP A 52 -53.84 32.23 33.50
C ASP A 52 -52.59 32.99 34.01
N GLY A 53 -51.86 33.52 33.03
CA GLY A 53 -51.24 34.85 33.04
C GLY A 53 -50.16 35.21 34.06
N CYS A 54 -48.88 35.02 33.71
CA CYS A 54 -47.86 36.04 34.00
C CYS A 54 -46.60 35.87 33.13
N LYS A 55 -46.49 36.68 32.06
CA LYS A 55 -45.21 36.94 31.37
C LYS A 55 -44.39 37.91 32.24
N GLY A 56 -43.55 37.36 33.13
CA GLY A 56 -42.53 38.11 33.83
C GLY A 56 -41.23 38.26 33.02
N PRO A 57 -40.55 39.42 33.02
CA PRO A 57 -39.27 39.60 32.36
C PRO A 57 -38.18 38.91 33.19
N GLY A 58 -37.77 37.72 32.76
CA GLY A 58 -36.71 36.98 33.46
C GLY A 58 -36.76 35.46 33.33
N VAL A 59 -37.81 34.89 32.73
CA VAL A 59 -37.88 33.43 32.55
C VAL A 59 -37.12 33.04 31.28
N MET A 60 -35.83 32.74 31.46
CA MET A 60 -34.96 32.21 30.41
C MET A 60 -35.63 31.01 29.73
N SER A 61 -35.67 31.01 28.40
CA SER A 61 -36.29 29.92 27.62
C SER A 61 -35.68 28.57 28.02
N LYS A 62 -36.47 27.48 28.01
CA LYS A 62 -36.01 26.12 28.32
C LYS A 62 -34.70 25.74 27.57
N ARG A 63 -34.46 26.32 26.38
CA ARG A 63 -33.21 26.17 25.61
C ARG A 63 -32.03 26.96 26.20
N GLN A 64 -32.26 28.20 26.63
CA GLN A 64 -31.24 29.03 27.30
C GLN A 64 -30.85 28.42 28.65
N MET A 65 -31.83 27.90 29.41
CA MET A 65 -31.57 27.21 30.68
C MET A 65 -30.75 25.93 30.49
N LYS A 66 -31.08 25.09 29.50
CA LYS A 66 -30.26 23.91 29.15
C LYS A 66 -28.83 24.27 28.74
N LYS A 67 -28.63 25.39 28.03
CA LYS A 67 -27.30 25.86 27.62
C LYS A 67 -26.48 26.30 28.84
N LEU A 68 -27.08 27.04 29.78
CA LEU A 68 -26.42 27.43 31.03
C LEU A 68 -26.04 26.22 31.89
N ILE A 69 -26.96 25.26 32.05
CA ILE A 69 -26.71 24.03 32.82
C ILE A 69 -25.56 23.23 32.17
N LYS A 70 -25.56 23.09 30.84
CA LYS A 70 -24.49 22.38 30.12
C LYS A 70 -23.13 23.10 30.23
N GLN A 71 -23.14 24.44 30.24
CA GLN A 71 -21.93 25.25 30.42
C GLN A 71 -21.38 25.12 31.85
N LYS A 72 -22.26 25.19 32.86
CA LYS A 72 -21.88 24.96 34.25
C LYS A 72 -21.34 23.55 34.48
N GLN A 73 -22.01 22.52 33.95
CA GLN A 73 -21.51 21.14 33.97
C GLN A 73 -20.15 20.99 33.26
N TRP A 74 -19.91 21.72 32.17
CA TRP A 74 -18.62 21.72 31.49
C TRP A 74 -17.53 22.40 32.32
N GLU A 75 -17.84 23.51 32.99
CA GLU A 75 -16.94 24.21 33.89
C GLU A 75 -16.63 23.38 35.14
N ASP A 76 -17.63 22.77 35.76
CA ASP A 76 -17.49 21.86 36.92
C ASP A 76 -16.65 20.63 36.54
N GLN A 77 -16.81 20.09 35.33
CA GLN A 77 -16.01 18.98 34.81
C GLN A 77 -14.62 19.41 34.29
N ARG A 78 -14.26 20.70 34.30
CA ARG A 78 -12.96 21.18 33.79
C ARG A 78 -11.81 20.61 34.62
N GLU A 79 -11.92 20.63 35.95
CA GLU A 79 -10.89 20.11 36.85
C GLU A 79 -10.77 18.59 36.75
N LEU A 80 -11.90 17.88 36.73
CA LEU A 80 -11.91 16.43 36.52
C LEU A 80 -11.27 16.03 35.19
N ARG A 81 -11.48 16.80 34.12
CA ARG A 81 -10.83 16.59 32.81
C ARG A 81 -9.34 16.89 32.87
N LYS A 82 -8.91 17.89 33.64
CA LYS A 82 -7.49 18.19 33.88
C LYS A 82 -6.81 17.05 34.65
N GLN A 83 -7.48 16.50 35.67
CA GLN A 83 -7.03 15.34 36.45
C GLN A 83 -6.89 14.09 35.56
N LYS A 84 -7.95 13.72 34.81
CA LYS A 84 -7.94 12.59 33.86
C LYS A 84 -6.87 12.73 32.78
N ARG A 85 -6.61 13.95 32.29
CA ARG A 85 -5.52 14.22 31.32
C ARG A 85 -4.14 14.02 31.96
N LYS A 86 -3.94 14.46 33.21
CA LYS A 86 -2.69 14.23 33.96
C LYS A 86 -2.46 12.75 34.22
N GLU A 87 -3.47 12.03 34.70
CA GLU A 87 -3.41 10.58 34.93
C GLU A 87 -3.14 9.81 33.63
N LYS A 88 -3.83 10.14 32.52
CA LYS A 88 -3.55 9.53 31.22
C LYS A 88 -2.13 9.83 30.74
N ARG A 89 -1.58 11.02 31.02
CA ARG A 89 -0.19 11.38 30.71
C ARG A 89 0.80 10.63 31.59
N GLN A 90 0.51 10.44 32.88
CA GLN A 90 1.31 9.64 33.80
C GLN A 90 1.25 8.15 33.43
N LYS A 91 0.08 7.60 33.12
CA LYS A 91 -0.08 6.23 32.62
C LYS A 91 0.68 6.02 31.31
N ARG A 92 0.65 6.98 30.38
CA ARG A 92 1.49 6.95 29.16
C ARG A 92 2.99 7.04 29.46
N LYS A 93 3.41 7.82 30.46
CA LYS A 93 4.81 7.87 30.91
C LYS A 93 5.26 6.56 31.54
N LEU A 94 4.44 5.95 32.39
CA LEU A 94 4.70 4.66 33.04
C LEU A 94 4.72 3.52 32.02
N VAL A 95 3.77 3.49 31.07
CA VAL A 95 3.81 2.54 29.94
C VAL A 95 5.08 2.74 29.10
N ARG A 96 5.48 3.99 28.85
CA ARG A 96 6.73 4.28 28.13
C ARG A 96 7.98 3.90 28.92
N GLN A 97 7.99 4.06 30.25
CA GLN A 97 9.08 3.61 31.12
C GLN A 97 9.12 2.08 31.21
N ALA A 98 7.98 1.41 31.38
CA ALA A 98 7.89 -0.05 31.38
C ALA A 98 8.28 -0.64 30.01
N GLN A 99 7.93 0.01 28.91
CA GLN A 99 8.44 -0.32 27.57
C GLN A 99 9.95 -0.10 27.47
N VAL A 100 10.52 0.95 28.08
CA VAL A 100 11.97 1.16 28.12
C VAL A 100 12.70 0.09 28.94
N THR A 101 12.08 -0.42 30.02
CA THR A 101 12.63 -1.51 30.83
C THR A 101 12.50 -2.87 30.11
N GLN A 102 11.39 -3.14 29.43
CA GLN A 102 11.28 -4.30 28.52
C GLN A 102 12.21 -4.20 27.30
N ASN A 103 12.48 -2.99 26.81
CA ASN A 103 13.44 -2.72 25.72
C ASN A 103 14.90 -3.09 26.06
N GLN A 104 15.26 -3.36 27.33
CA GLN A 104 16.57 -3.92 27.66
C GLN A 104 16.69 -5.41 27.28
N GLU A 105 15.59 -6.17 27.33
CA GLU A 105 15.53 -7.55 26.78
C GLU A 105 15.22 -7.52 25.27
N ASP A 106 14.39 -6.58 24.82
CA ASP A 106 14.08 -6.34 23.40
C ASP A 106 15.23 -5.68 22.62
N HIS A 107 16.37 -5.38 23.25
CA HIS A 107 17.59 -4.95 22.56
C HIS A 107 18.17 -6.05 21.63
N LEU A 108 17.72 -7.30 21.80
CA LEU A 108 17.95 -8.42 20.88
C LEU A 108 17.03 -8.38 19.64
N ASN A 109 15.90 -7.63 19.72
CA ASN A 109 14.97 -7.39 18.61
C ASN A 109 15.23 -6.05 17.89
N LYS A 110 16.42 -5.46 18.05
CA LYS A 110 16.98 -4.60 17.00
C LYS A 110 17.14 -5.50 15.78
N ARG A 111 16.13 -5.46 14.90
CA ARG A 111 16.09 -6.03 13.55
C ARG A 111 17.51 -6.33 13.12
N THR A 112 17.94 -7.59 13.27
CA THR A 112 19.35 -7.99 13.21
C THR A 112 19.95 -7.23 12.04
N ARG A 113 20.96 -6.38 12.29
CA ARG A 113 21.56 -5.56 11.24
C ARG A 113 22.18 -6.54 10.26
N ARG A 114 21.40 -6.95 9.28
CA ARG A 114 21.81 -7.88 8.23
C ARG A 114 22.97 -7.19 7.53
N GLU A 115 24.05 -7.94 7.32
CA GLU A 115 25.15 -7.47 6.51
C GLU A 115 24.59 -7.12 5.13
N ILE A 116 24.72 -5.85 4.74
CA ILE A 116 24.28 -5.37 3.43
C ILE A 116 25.35 -5.77 2.44
N ARG A 117 24.99 -6.51 1.40
CA ARG A 117 25.90 -6.96 0.34
C ARG A 117 25.42 -6.38 -0.99
N PRO A 118 25.88 -5.19 -1.41
CA PRO A 118 25.45 -4.56 -2.66
C PRO A 118 25.67 -5.49 -3.85
N SER A 119 24.72 -5.47 -4.78
CA SER A 119 24.84 -6.13 -6.08
C SER A 119 25.46 -5.16 -7.10
N ASN A 120 26.19 -5.71 -8.07
CA ASN A 120 26.68 -4.97 -9.23
C ASN A 120 25.60 -4.75 -10.29
N MET A 121 24.45 -5.44 -10.15
CA MET A 121 23.34 -5.33 -11.08
C MET A 121 22.84 -3.89 -11.16
N ARG A 122 22.62 -3.42 -12.39
CA ARG A 122 22.08 -2.09 -12.66
C ARG A 122 20.58 -2.20 -12.93
N LEU A 123 19.80 -1.38 -12.24
CA LEU A 123 18.36 -1.28 -12.46
C LEU A 123 18.02 0.14 -12.91
N VAL A 124 17.46 0.27 -14.10
CA VAL A 124 17.21 1.55 -14.76
C VAL A 124 15.72 1.81 -14.83
N ILE A 125 15.28 2.98 -14.35
CA ILE A 125 13.94 3.50 -14.61
C ILE A 125 14.07 4.49 -15.78
N ASP A 126 13.52 4.11 -16.92
CA ASP A 126 13.52 4.88 -18.16
C ASP A 126 12.41 5.95 -18.15
N CYS A 127 12.77 7.22 -17.93
CA CYS A 127 11.80 8.32 -17.87
C CYS A 127 11.59 9.05 -19.20
N SER A 128 11.90 8.43 -20.35
CA SER A 128 11.71 9.06 -21.67
C SER A 128 10.24 9.21 -22.10
N PHE A 129 9.28 8.81 -21.27
CA PHE A 129 7.85 8.80 -21.60
C PHE A 129 7.05 9.94 -20.95
N ASP A 130 7.70 11.00 -20.47
CA ASP A 130 7.05 12.11 -19.77
C ASP A 130 5.90 12.73 -20.59
N ASP A 131 6.10 12.87 -21.91
CA ASP A 131 5.12 13.44 -22.84
C ASP A 131 3.88 12.56 -23.06
N LEU A 132 3.95 11.28 -22.69
CA LEU A 132 2.82 10.33 -22.78
C LEU A 132 1.95 10.33 -21.51
N MET A 133 2.34 11.08 -20.48
CA MET A 133 1.64 11.12 -19.20
C MET A 133 1.03 12.49 -18.92
N ALA A 134 -0.23 12.48 -18.49
CA ALA A 134 -0.79 13.64 -17.83
C ALA A 134 -0.09 13.87 -16.48
N LEU A 135 -0.06 15.12 -15.99
CA LEU A 135 0.58 15.47 -14.71
C LEU A 135 0.09 14.62 -13.52
N ARG A 136 -1.19 14.19 -13.53
CA ARG A 136 -1.76 13.30 -12.50
C ARG A 136 -1.12 11.90 -12.48
N ASP A 137 -0.55 11.45 -13.60
CA ASP A 137 0.08 10.16 -13.78
C ASP A 137 1.59 10.28 -13.55
N VAL A 138 2.21 11.39 -13.95
CA VAL A 138 3.56 11.79 -13.53
C VAL A 138 3.69 11.82 -11.99
N LYS A 139 2.69 12.36 -11.30
CA LYS A 139 2.63 12.33 -9.82
C LYS A 139 2.60 10.91 -9.25
N LYS A 140 1.94 9.97 -9.94
CA LYS A 140 1.94 8.55 -9.55
C LYS A 140 3.30 7.92 -9.81
N LEU A 141 3.92 8.20 -10.96
CA LEU A 141 5.27 7.73 -11.29
C LEU A 141 6.29 8.20 -10.24
N ASN A 142 6.28 9.48 -9.85
CA ASN A 142 7.15 9.97 -8.78
C ASN A 142 6.97 9.16 -7.49
N LYS A 143 5.72 8.90 -7.07
CA LYS A 143 5.44 8.04 -5.90
C LYS A 143 6.01 6.62 -6.06
N GLN A 144 5.96 6.04 -7.25
CA GLN A 144 6.53 4.71 -7.53
C GLN A 144 8.06 4.75 -7.48
N ILE A 145 8.73 5.76 -8.05
CA ILE A 145 10.19 5.95 -7.97
C ILE A 145 10.65 6.06 -6.51
N ARG A 146 9.95 6.87 -5.70
CA ARG A 146 10.22 6.97 -4.24
C ARG A 146 10.12 5.62 -3.54
N ARG A 147 9.16 4.79 -3.97
CA ARG A 147 8.99 3.43 -3.43
C ARG A 147 10.16 2.54 -3.82
N CYS A 148 10.57 2.54 -5.10
CA CYS A 148 11.75 1.81 -5.56
C CYS A 148 12.99 2.19 -4.77
N TYR A 149 13.23 3.49 -4.60
CA TYR A 149 14.35 4.00 -3.81
C TYR A 149 14.33 3.51 -2.36
N ALA A 150 13.18 3.65 -1.68
CA ALA A 150 13.04 3.24 -0.29
C ALA A 150 13.21 1.74 -0.08
N GLU A 151 12.74 0.91 -1.03
CA GLU A 151 12.92 -0.55 -0.97
C GLU A 151 14.36 -0.94 -1.29
N ASN A 152 15.02 -0.33 -2.28
CA ASN A 152 16.42 -0.59 -2.58
C ASN A 152 17.33 -0.28 -1.38
N ARG A 153 17.08 0.83 -0.67
CA ARG A 153 17.82 1.20 0.56
C ARG A 153 17.66 0.21 1.71
N ARG A 154 16.66 -0.67 1.66
CA ARG A 154 16.34 -1.68 2.68
C ARG A 154 16.64 -3.11 2.20
N ALA A 155 17.02 -3.28 0.94
CA ALA A 155 17.32 -4.58 0.37
C ALA A 155 18.55 -5.20 1.03
N ILE A 156 18.58 -6.53 1.08
CA ILE A 156 19.77 -7.28 1.50
C ILE A 156 20.88 -7.11 0.45
N HIS A 157 20.48 -7.10 -0.82
CA HIS A 157 21.32 -6.85 -1.98
C HIS A 157 20.83 -5.61 -2.73
N PRO A 158 21.19 -4.39 -2.27
CA PRO A 158 20.86 -3.17 -3.00
C PRO A 158 21.50 -3.18 -4.39
N VAL A 159 20.73 -2.79 -5.40
CA VAL A 159 21.18 -2.66 -6.80
C VAL A 159 21.67 -1.25 -7.07
N GLN A 160 22.45 -1.08 -8.14
CA GLN A 160 22.81 0.23 -8.67
C GLN A 160 21.58 0.84 -9.37
N LEU A 161 20.84 1.69 -8.66
CA LEU A 161 19.58 2.26 -9.17
C LEU A 161 19.84 3.50 -10.03
N TYR A 162 19.30 3.51 -11.24
CA TYR A 162 19.39 4.61 -12.20
C TYR A 162 18.00 5.19 -12.53
N LEU A 163 17.97 6.50 -12.68
CA LEU A 163 16.85 7.25 -13.23
C LEU A 163 17.37 8.01 -14.45
N THR A 164 17.02 7.56 -15.65
CA THR A 164 17.54 8.10 -16.92
C THR A 164 16.48 8.92 -17.65
N SER A 165 16.91 9.78 -18.57
CA SER A 165 16.01 10.73 -19.24
C SER A 165 15.22 11.59 -18.25
N HIS A 166 15.81 11.90 -17.09
CA HIS A 166 15.17 12.67 -16.03
C HIS A 166 15.05 14.14 -16.43
N GLY A 167 13.83 14.56 -16.75
CA GLY A 167 13.52 15.93 -17.17
C GLY A 167 12.02 16.23 -17.09
N GLY A 168 11.58 17.20 -17.89
CA GLY A 168 10.16 17.47 -18.13
C GLY A 168 9.31 17.73 -16.88
N GLN A 169 8.08 17.22 -16.91
CA GLN A 169 7.09 17.32 -15.83
C GLN A 169 7.55 16.54 -14.61
N LEU A 170 8.19 15.38 -14.77
CA LEU A 170 8.69 14.56 -13.67
C LEU A 170 9.69 15.32 -12.79
N LYS A 171 10.73 15.91 -13.42
CA LYS A 171 11.73 16.70 -12.70
C LYS A 171 11.10 17.88 -11.96
N SER A 172 10.24 18.63 -12.66
CA SER A 172 9.52 19.77 -12.07
C SER A 172 8.68 19.36 -10.85
N ASN A 173 7.99 18.23 -10.95
CA ASN A 173 7.20 17.68 -9.86
C ASN A 173 8.06 17.18 -8.68
N MET A 174 9.24 16.61 -8.94
CA MET A 174 10.19 16.23 -7.87
C MET A 174 10.75 17.46 -7.15
N GLU A 175 11.05 18.53 -7.87
CA GLU A 175 11.60 19.78 -7.31
C GLU A 175 10.58 20.56 -6.47
N GLU A 176 9.30 20.55 -6.86
CA GLU A 176 8.23 21.20 -6.10
C GLU A 176 7.87 20.42 -4.83
N TYR A 177 7.62 19.10 -4.96
CA TYR A 177 6.99 18.31 -3.89
C TYR A 177 7.96 17.46 -3.07
N ASP A 178 9.17 17.20 -3.57
CA ASP A 178 10.06 16.19 -2.98
C ASP A 178 11.52 16.65 -2.95
N LYS A 179 11.77 17.93 -2.59
CA LYS A 179 13.11 18.59 -2.52
C LYS A 179 14.23 17.77 -1.90
N GLY A 180 13.90 16.79 -1.06
CA GLY A 180 14.85 15.83 -0.50
C GLY A 180 15.46 14.85 -1.51
N TRP A 181 14.95 14.78 -2.75
CA TRP A 181 15.47 13.90 -3.81
C TRP A 181 16.93 14.18 -4.15
N ILE A 182 17.36 15.45 -4.02
CA ILE A 182 18.76 15.88 -4.22
C ILE A 182 19.69 15.21 -3.19
N ASN A 183 19.16 14.86 -2.01
CA ASN A 183 19.92 14.24 -0.93
C ASN A 183 19.85 12.71 -0.95
N TRP A 184 19.22 12.11 -1.97
CA TRP A 184 19.19 10.66 -2.10
C TRP A 184 20.59 10.14 -2.38
N LYS A 185 21.06 9.27 -1.50
CA LYS A 185 22.33 8.54 -1.64
C LYS A 185 22.11 7.25 -2.42
N ASP A 186 23.16 6.79 -3.11
CA ASP A 186 23.20 5.49 -3.76
C ASP A 186 22.13 5.34 -4.88
N ILE A 187 21.92 6.43 -5.64
CA ILE A 187 21.08 6.48 -6.84
C ILE A 187 21.76 7.37 -7.90
N HIS A 188 21.65 7.00 -9.16
CA HIS A 188 22.18 7.74 -10.30
C HIS A 188 21.05 8.43 -11.07
N ILE A 189 20.87 9.72 -10.87
CA ILE A 189 19.87 10.52 -11.60
C ILE A 189 20.57 11.22 -12.77
N LYS A 190 20.13 10.92 -13.99
CA LYS A 190 20.76 11.33 -15.26
C LYS A 190 19.71 11.92 -16.21
N SER A 191 20.06 13.03 -16.83
CA SER A 191 19.21 13.66 -17.85
C SER A 191 19.34 12.95 -19.19
N GLU A 192 20.47 12.26 -19.40
CA GLU A 192 20.82 11.49 -20.58
C GLU A 192 19.99 10.20 -20.68
N HIS A 193 19.80 9.72 -21.90
CA HIS A 193 19.09 8.46 -22.16
C HIS A 193 19.98 7.27 -21.81
N TYR A 194 19.40 6.15 -21.37
CA TYR A 194 20.16 5.01 -20.84
C TYR A 194 21.19 4.44 -21.83
N LYS A 195 20.93 4.53 -23.13
CA LYS A 195 21.85 4.11 -24.20
C LYS A 195 23.17 4.88 -24.22
N ASP A 196 23.13 6.14 -23.84
CA ASP A 196 24.29 7.02 -23.96
C ASP A 196 25.26 6.83 -22.78
N ILE A 197 24.78 6.16 -21.71
CA ILE A 197 25.51 5.99 -20.45
C ILE A 197 25.79 4.53 -20.10
N MET A 198 25.28 3.56 -20.87
CA MET A 198 25.47 2.13 -20.65
C MET A 198 25.85 1.43 -21.95
N LYS A 199 26.61 0.34 -21.83
CA LYS A 199 26.99 -0.47 -22.99
C LYS A 199 25.79 -1.19 -23.56
N HIS A 200 25.65 -1.17 -24.88
CA HIS A 200 24.53 -1.78 -25.60
C HIS A 200 24.33 -3.26 -25.24
N GLU A 201 25.42 -4.04 -25.18
CA GLU A 201 25.42 -5.48 -24.86
C GLU A 201 24.94 -5.82 -23.44
N ASP A 202 24.95 -4.85 -22.52
CA ASP A 202 24.53 -5.05 -21.14
C ASP A 202 23.03 -4.82 -20.95
N LEU A 203 22.35 -4.19 -21.92
CA LEU A 203 20.98 -3.72 -21.76
C LEU A 203 19.96 -4.85 -21.96
N VAL A 204 19.04 -4.99 -21.00
CA VAL A 204 17.87 -5.86 -21.08
C VAL A 204 16.62 -5.07 -20.72
N TYR A 205 15.73 -4.84 -21.67
CA TYR A 205 14.47 -4.14 -21.41
C TYR A 205 13.41 -5.09 -20.87
N LEU A 206 12.93 -4.84 -19.65
CA LEU A 206 11.85 -5.59 -19.02
C LEU A 206 10.50 -5.10 -19.53
N THR A 207 9.79 -5.96 -20.24
CA THR A 207 8.50 -5.64 -20.84
C THR A 207 7.58 -6.86 -20.89
N SER A 208 6.31 -6.66 -20.49
CA SER A 208 5.31 -7.73 -20.43
C SER A 208 4.91 -8.29 -21.79
N ASP A 209 5.19 -7.55 -22.87
CA ASP A 209 4.85 -7.94 -24.24
C ASP A 209 5.98 -8.74 -24.91
N SER A 210 7.13 -8.93 -24.24
CA SER A 210 8.23 -9.73 -24.77
C SER A 210 7.87 -11.23 -24.81
N PRO A 211 8.17 -11.96 -25.90
CA PRO A 211 8.00 -13.41 -25.94
C PRO A 211 9.01 -14.13 -25.04
N GLU A 212 10.18 -13.53 -24.78
CA GLU A 212 11.25 -14.12 -23.98
C GLU A 212 10.94 -14.00 -22.49
N VAL A 213 11.13 -15.07 -21.73
CA VAL A 213 10.88 -15.10 -20.29
C VAL A 213 12.21 -15.01 -19.54
N LEU A 214 12.30 -14.08 -18.59
CA LEU A 214 13.47 -13.93 -17.73
C LEU A 214 13.45 -15.00 -16.64
N HIS A 215 14.43 -15.90 -16.66
CA HIS A 215 14.56 -16.97 -15.66
C HIS A 215 15.52 -16.63 -14.54
N GLU A 216 16.63 -15.95 -14.87
CA GLU A 216 17.68 -15.60 -13.92
C GLU A 216 18.14 -14.16 -14.13
N LEU A 217 18.64 -13.53 -13.06
CA LEU A 217 19.21 -12.20 -13.09
C LEU A 217 20.73 -12.30 -13.15
N ASP A 218 21.32 -11.65 -14.15
CA ASP A 218 22.76 -11.51 -14.32
C ASP A 218 23.23 -10.20 -13.69
N GLU A 219 24.11 -10.29 -12.68
CA GLU A 219 24.63 -9.14 -11.96
C GLU A 219 25.48 -8.20 -12.83
N ALA A 220 25.96 -8.65 -13.99
CA ALA A 220 26.68 -7.81 -14.94
C ALA A 220 25.74 -6.97 -15.81
N LYS A 221 24.45 -7.32 -15.93
CA LYS A 221 23.51 -6.66 -16.84
C LYS A 221 22.88 -5.39 -16.26
N ALA A 222 22.27 -4.62 -17.14
CA ALA A 222 21.44 -3.48 -16.85
C ALA A 222 19.99 -3.75 -17.27
N TYR A 223 19.13 -3.94 -16.28
CA TYR A 223 17.71 -4.20 -16.49
C TYR A 223 16.93 -2.88 -16.51
N ILE A 224 16.16 -2.65 -17.57
CA ILE A 224 15.42 -1.40 -17.79
C ILE A 224 13.93 -1.64 -17.54
N ILE A 225 13.33 -0.77 -16.73
CA ILE A 225 11.88 -0.69 -16.50
C ILE A 225 11.39 0.63 -17.09
N GLY A 226 10.34 0.56 -17.92
CA GLY A 226 9.70 1.76 -18.46
C GLY A 226 9.05 2.59 -17.35
N GLY A 227 9.53 3.81 -17.15
CA GLY A 227 8.98 4.81 -16.23
C GLY A 227 7.69 5.42 -16.78
N LEU A 228 6.66 4.60 -16.94
CA LEU A 228 5.40 4.97 -17.58
C LEU A 228 4.20 4.54 -16.72
N VAL A 229 3.27 5.48 -16.51
CA VAL A 229 1.97 5.21 -15.89
C VAL A 229 0.87 5.60 -16.87
N ASP A 230 0.40 4.63 -17.65
CA ASP A 230 -0.52 4.86 -18.77
C ASP A 230 -1.83 4.05 -18.67
N HIS A 231 -2.01 3.29 -17.59
CA HIS A 231 -3.12 2.34 -17.45
C HIS A 231 -3.20 1.29 -18.58
N ASN A 232 -2.05 0.95 -19.18
CA ASN A 232 -1.88 0.07 -20.33
C ASN A 232 -2.63 0.56 -21.59
N HIS A 233 -2.58 1.86 -21.86
CA HIS A 233 -3.09 2.49 -23.07
C HIS A 233 -2.12 2.30 -24.24
N HIS A 234 -0.82 2.43 -23.99
CA HIS A 234 0.27 2.29 -24.95
C HIS A 234 0.85 0.87 -24.95
N LYS A 235 0.02 -0.11 -25.32
CA LYS A 235 0.40 -1.53 -25.35
C LYS A 235 1.64 -1.76 -26.22
N GLY A 236 2.61 -2.52 -25.69
CA GLY A 236 3.83 -2.89 -26.41
C GLY A 236 4.79 -1.74 -26.70
N ILE A 237 4.60 -0.54 -26.13
CA ILE A 237 5.47 0.61 -26.46
C ILE A 237 6.93 0.35 -26.10
N THR A 238 7.18 -0.17 -24.90
CA THR A 238 8.54 -0.49 -24.43
C THR A 238 9.14 -1.66 -25.20
N TYR A 239 8.32 -2.64 -25.59
CA TYR A 239 8.75 -3.76 -26.42
C TYR A 239 9.16 -3.33 -27.83
N LYS A 240 8.33 -2.49 -28.48
CA LYS A 240 8.66 -1.90 -29.79
C LYS A 240 9.94 -1.09 -29.73
N GLN A 241 10.09 -0.25 -28.70
CA GLN A 241 11.32 0.51 -28.50
C GLN A 241 12.53 -0.42 -28.35
N ALA A 242 12.44 -1.48 -27.53
CA ALA A 242 13.54 -2.43 -27.39
C ALA A 242 13.94 -3.10 -28.72
N LEU A 243 12.94 -3.50 -29.54
CA LEU A 243 13.16 -4.08 -30.88
C LEU A 243 13.82 -3.09 -31.84
N GLU A 244 13.33 -1.85 -31.91
CA GLU A 244 13.87 -0.81 -32.79
C GLU A 244 15.34 -0.49 -32.47
N LEU A 245 15.74 -0.70 -31.22
CA LEU A 245 17.08 -0.42 -30.73
C LEU A 245 17.99 -1.64 -30.73
N GLY A 246 17.45 -2.80 -31.10
CA GLY A 246 18.17 -4.07 -31.14
C GLY A 246 18.77 -4.46 -29.79
N ILE A 247 18.15 -4.06 -28.67
CA ILE A 247 18.59 -4.47 -27.32
C ILE A 247 17.82 -5.71 -26.87
N ALA A 248 18.42 -6.50 -25.98
CA ALA A 248 17.73 -7.64 -25.40
C ALA A 248 16.48 -7.20 -24.64
N HIS A 249 15.48 -8.06 -24.60
CA HIS A 249 14.22 -7.80 -23.90
C HIS A 249 13.69 -9.09 -23.27
N ALA A 250 12.96 -8.98 -22.16
CA ALA A 250 12.32 -10.13 -21.54
C ALA A 250 11.11 -9.72 -20.70
N GLN A 251 10.17 -10.64 -20.50
CA GLN A 251 9.08 -10.52 -19.53
C GLN A 251 9.46 -11.22 -18.22
N LEU A 252 8.89 -10.77 -17.11
CA LEU A 252 9.01 -11.48 -15.83
C LEU A 252 8.26 -12.83 -15.86
N PRO A 253 8.71 -13.86 -15.13
CA PRO A 253 8.14 -15.20 -15.16
C PRO A 253 6.83 -15.30 -14.35
N LEU A 254 5.88 -14.39 -14.57
CA LEU A 254 4.64 -14.27 -13.78
C LEU A 254 3.64 -15.40 -14.06
N GLY A 255 3.69 -16.00 -15.26
CA GLY A 255 2.76 -17.05 -15.67
C GLY A 255 2.81 -18.30 -14.79
N SER A 256 3.96 -18.59 -14.18
CA SER A 256 4.18 -19.77 -13.34
C SER A 256 3.71 -19.57 -11.90
N PHE A 257 3.63 -18.32 -11.42
CA PHE A 257 3.46 -18.01 -10.00
C PHE A 257 2.24 -17.15 -9.68
N VAL A 258 1.68 -16.42 -10.65
CA VAL A 258 0.58 -15.48 -10.40
C VAL A 258 -0.57 -15.74 -11.37
N LYS A 259 -1.68 -16.27 -10.84
CA LYS A 259 -2.95 -16.35 -11.57
C LYS A 259 -3.60 -14.97 -11.61
N MET A 260 -3.24 -14.16 -12.59
CA MET A 260 -3.87 -12.85 -12.81
C MET A 260 -5.16 -13.00 -13.62
N ASN A 261 -6.28 -12.50 -13.08
CA ASN A 261 -7.58 -12.51 -13.77
C ASN A 261 -7.66 -11.55 -14.97
N THR A 262 -6.70 -10.63 -15.12
CA THR A 262 -6.76 -9.58 -16.16
C THR A 262 -5.47 -9.49 -16.96
N ARG A 263 -4.55 -8.58 -16.62
CA ARG A 263 -3.39 -8.20 -17.43
C ARG A 263 -2.10 -8.52 -16.69
N LYS A 264 -1.09 -8.98 -17.42
CA LYS A 264 0.27 -9.25 -16.90
C LYS A 264 1.17 -8.01 -16.89
N VAL A 265 0.59 -6.82 -16.70
CA VAL A 265 1.31 -5.54 -16.66
C VAL A 265 1.40 -5.09 -15.21
N LEU A 266 2.61 -4.87 -14.72
CA LEU A 266 2.89 -4.42 -13.36
C LEU A 266 3.17 -2.92 -13.32
N ALA A 267 3.00 -2.32 -12.14
CA ALA A 267 3.48 -0.96 -11.88
C ALA A 267 5.00 -0.93 -11.78
N VAL A 268 5.64 0.23 -12.00
CA VAL A 268 7.11 0.39 -12.00
C VAL A 268 7.77 -0.12 -10.73
N ASN A 269 7.11 0.04 -9.58
CA ASN A 269 7.64 -0.42 -8.29
C ASN A 269 7.35 -1.89 -7.96
N HIS A 270 6.65 -2.62 -8.84
CA HIS A 270 6.37 -4.04 -8.71
C HIS A 270 7.10 -4.88 -9.77
N ALA A 271 7.44 -4.27 -10.91
CA ALA A 271 8.31 -4.84 -11.93
C ALA A 271 9.76 -4.92 -11.40
#